data_AF-A0A7U3VP74-F1
#
_entry.id   AF-A0A7U3VP74-F1
#
_cell.length_a   1.000
_cell.length_b   1.000
_cell.length_c   1.000
_cell.angle_alpha   90.00
_cell.angle_beta   90.00
_cell.angle_gamma   90.00
#
_symmetry.space_group_name_H-M   'P 1'
#
loop_
_entity.id
_entity.type
_entity.pdbx_description
1 polymer ?
#
loop_
_entity_poly.entity_id
_entity_poly.type
_entity_poly.pdbx_seq_one_letter_code
_entity_poly.pdbx_strand_id
1 'polypeptide(L)'
;MYDVTLQHPALDERVYACQSGGELRTLAYGIARAQGQAVTDDRQMIIDVGDLRSQADIDGTGLLTVGEITIKVEPADPAALPRPRFGPDALISLTGDLDDAELEAAGGCGDCGLEADQMCAACGLCNCDRHDSCTRPPATSATPQ
;
A
#
# COMPACT_ATOMS: atom_id res chain seq x y z
N MET A 1 -5.89 22.27 3.20
CA MET A 1 -6.45 20.93 2.91
C MET A 1 -5.69 20.42 1.72
N TYR A 2 -5.37 19.14 1.70
CA TYR A 2 -4.53 18.55 0.67
C TYR A 2 -5.21 17.33 0.06
N ASP A 3 -5.07 17.20 -1.26
CA ASP A 3 -5.29 15.96 -1.97
C ASP A 3 -3.99 15.15 -1.93
N VAL A 4 -4.11 13.90 -1.54
CA VAL A 4 -2.97 13.00 -1.31
C VAL A 4 -3.12 11.79 -2.20
N THR A 5 -2.18 11.63 -3.11
CA THR A 5 -2.13 10.49 -4.03
C THR A 5 -1.07 9.52 -3.54
N LEU A 6 -1.44 8.25 -3.38
CA LEU A 6 -0.50 7.17 -3.10
C LEU A 6 -0.06 6.54 -4.42
N GLN A 7 1.24 6.54 -4.66
CA GLN A 7 1.84 5.98 -5.87
C GLN A 7 2.69 4.76 -5.52
N HIS A 8 2.38 3.63 -6.15
CA HIS A 8 3.12 2.39 -6.07
C HIS A 8 2.96 1.64 -7.41
N PRO A 9 4.01 1.00 -7.96
CA PRO A 9 3.93 0.34 -9.26
C PRO A 9 2.90 -0.81 -9.31
N ALA A 10 2.61 -1.44 -8.17
CA ALA A 10 1.68 -2.55 -8.07
C ALA A 10 0.29 -2.18 -7.52
N LEU A 11 0.04 -0.90 -7.21
CA LEU A 11 -1.27 -0.46 -6.71
C LEU A 11 -1.96 0.44 -7.73
N ASP A 12 -3.28 0.32 -7.81
CA ASP A 12 -4.10 1.33 -8.47
C ASP A 12 -3.91 2.69 -7.79
N GLU A 13 -3.96 3.76 -8.59
CA GLU A 13 -3.85 5.13 -8.08
C GLU A 13 -5.04 5.43 -7.14
N ARG A 14 -4.72 5.87 -5.92
CA ARG A 14 -5.72 6.23 -4.90
C ARG A 14 -5.49 7.65 -4.40
N VAL A 15 -6.57 8.43 -4.37
CA VAL A 15 -6.56 9.83 -3.93
C VAL A 15 -7.41 9.99 -2.67
N TYR A 16 -6.81 10.54 -1.62
CA TYR A 16 -7.42 10.80 -0.32
C TYR A 16 -7.37 12.29 0.02
N ALA A 17 -8.32 12.76 0.83
CA ALA A 17 -8.26 14.09 1.42
C ALA A 17 -7.60 14.06 2.80
N CYS A 18 -6.62 14.93 3.03
CA CYS A 18 -6.04 15.23 4.34
C CYS A 18 -6.29 16.68 4.73
N GLN A 19 -6.89 16.90 5.91
CA GLN A 19 -7.26 18.25 6.35
C GLN A 19 -6.11 18.99 7.02
N SER A 20 -5.15 18.25 7.58
CA SER A 20 -4.09 18.78 8.41
C SER A 20 -2.77 18.04 8.23
N GLY A 21 -1.67 18.66 8.66
CA GLY A 21 -0.38 17.99 8.76
C GLY A 21 -0.39 16.82 9.76
N GLY A 22 -1.30 16.82 10.73
CA GLY A 22 -1.49 15.67 11.62
C GLY A 22 -2.02 14.44 10.88
N GLU A 23 -2.98 14.64 9.96
CA GLU A 23 -3.50 13.57 9.11
C GLU A 23 -2.49 13.06 8.10
N LEU A 24 -1.73 13.95 7.46
CA LEU A 24 -0.63 13.56 6.57
C LEU A 24 0.37 12.67 7.32
N ARG A 25 0.65 13.01 8.57
CA ARG A 25 1.54 12.23 9.41
C ARG A 25 0.97 10.86 9.75
N THR A 26 -0.30 10.80 10.18
CA THR A 26 -0.99 9.53 10.43
C THR A 26 -0.99 8.64 9.19
N LEU A 27 -1.20 9.21 8.01
CA LEU A 27 -1.12 8.51 6.73
C LEU A 27 0.30 7.97 6.49
N ALA A 28 1.35 8.78 6.67
CA ALA A 28 2.73 8.33 6.49
C ALA A 28 3.12 7.20 7.45
N TYR A 29 2.74 7.28 8.74
CA TYR A 29 2.92 6.16 9.68
C TYR A 29 2.13 4.92 9.27
N GLY A 30 0.89 5.10 8.80
CA GLY A 30 0.05 4.01 8.32
C GLY A 30 0.73 3.26 7.18
N ILE A 31 1.22 4.00 6.19
CA ILE A 31 1.94 3.45 5.02
C ILE A 31 3.20 2.69 5.45
N ALA A 32 4.01 3.24 6.36
CA ALA A 32 5.18 2.52 6.87
C ALA A 32 4.76 1.19 7.53
N ARG A 33 3.72 1.22 8.37
CA ARG A 33 3.22 0.02 9.06
C ARG A 33 2.62 -1.01 8.11
N ALA A 34 1.94 -0.56 7.06
CA ALA A 34 1.36 -1.44 6.04
C ALA A 34 2.43 -2.25 5.32
N GLN A 35 3.65 -1.70 5.21
CA GLN A 35 4.83 -2.37 4.63
C GLN A 35 5.65 -3.14 5.69
N GLY A 36 5.09 -3.37 6.88
CA GLY A 36 5.80 -4.02 8.00
C GLY A 36 6.94 -3.18 8.59
N GLN A 37 7.11 -1.92 8.20
CA GLN A 37 8.19 -1.06 8.68
C GLN A 37 7.81 -0.37 9.98
N ALA A 38 8.59 -0.63 11.03
CA ALA A 38 8.50 0.13 12.28
C ALA A 38 9.10 1.52 12.07
N VAL A 39 8.33 2.57 12.33
CA VAL A 39 8.88 3.94 12.36
C VAL A 39 9.67 4.11 13.66
N THR A 40 11.00 4.08 13.54
CA THR A 40 11.94 4.12 14.66
C THR A 40 12.37 5.53 15.04
N ASP A 41 12.31 6.49 14.10
CA ASP A 41 12.61 7.91 14.32
C ASP A 41 11.37 8.78 14.06
N ASP A 42 10.57 8.95 15.12
CA ASP A 42 9.37 9.79 15.11
C ASP A 42 9.68 11.25 14.76
N ARG A 43 10.83 11.76 15.20
CA ARG A 43 11.20 13.15 14.97
C ARG A 43 11.51 13.39 13.50
N GLN A 44 12.22 12.47 12.86
CA GLN A 44 12.52 12.58 11.43
C GLN A 44 11.23 12.53 10.61
N MET A 45 10.30 11.61 10.91
CA MET A 45 9.00 11.54 10.24
C MET A 45 8.19 12.86 10.36
N ILE A 46 8.25 13.53 11.52
CA ILE A 46 7.59 14.83 11.70
C ILE A 46 8.21 15.90 10.80
N ILE A 47 9.53 15.91 10.65
CA ILE A 47 10.27 16.85 9.80
C ILE A 47 9.89 16.59 8.34
N ASP A 48 9.98 15.34 7.89
CA ASP A 48 9.71 14.97 6.51
C ASP A 48 8.27 15.32 6.08
N VAL A 49 7.29 15.08 6.95
CA VAL A 49 5.89 15.48 6.70
C VAL A 49 5.72 17.01 6.73
N GLY A 50 6.50 17.70 7.56
CA GLY A 50 6.55 19.16 7.59
C GLY A 50 7.07 19.73 6.26
N ASP A 51 8.17 19.18 5.76
CA ASP A 51 8.81 19.56 4.50
C ASP A 51 7.89 19.24 3.31
N LEU A 52 7.28 18.05 3.30
CA LEU A 52 6.26 17.63 2.33
C LEU A 52 5.15 18.66 2.20
N ARG A 53 4.59 19.10 3.35
CA ARG A 53 3.52 20.09 3.37
C ARG A 53 4.00 21.45 2.87
N SER A 54 5.17 21.89 3.34
CA SER A 54 5.76 23.16 2.94
C SER A 54 6.01 23.20 1.43
N GLN A 55 6.50 22.12 0.85
CA GLN A 55 6.74 22.00 -0.58
C GLN A 55 5.42 22.05 -1.36
N ALA A 56 4.38 21.35 -0.90
CA ALA A 56 3.05 21.43 -1.52
C ALA A 56 2.46 22.87 -1.47
N ASP A 57 2.67 23.59 -0.37
CA ASP A 57 2.19 24.97 -0.22
C ASP A 57 2.98 25.98 -1.10
N ILE A 58 4.27 25.75 -1.33
CA ILE A 58 5.16 26.67 -2.08
C ILE A 58 5.17 26.36 -3.58
N ASP A 59 5.40 25.09 -3.92
CA ASP A 59 5.62 24.63 -5.29
C ASP A 59 4.35 24.02 -5.93
N GLY A 60 3.26 23.90 -5.15
CA GLY A 60 2.00 23.29 -5.58
C GLY A 60 2.01 21.76 -5.53
N THR A 61 3.16 21.13 -5.29
CA THR A 61 3.28 19.68 -5.13
C THR A 61 4.42 19.33 -4.18
N GLY A 62 4.15 18.48 -3.19
CA GLY A 62 5.16 17.86 -2.35
C GLY A 62 5.21 16.35 -2.59
N LEU A 63 6.41 15.76 -2.48
CA LEU A 63 6.62 14.32 -2.62
C LEU A 63 7.37 13.79 -1.40
N LEU A 64 6.89 12.69 -0.83
CA LEU A 64 7.56 11.98 0.26
C LEU A 64 7.49 10.48 0.00
N THR A 65 8.65 9.83 -0.04
CA THR A 65 8.72 8.37 -0.19
C THR A 65 8.81 7.71 1.18
N VAL A 66 7.91 6.76 1.44
CA VAL A 66 7.86 5.96 2.67
C VAL A 66 7.90 4.49 2.25
N GLY A 67 9.06 3.85 2.43
CA GLY A 67 9.30 2.52 1.88
C GLY A 67 9.25 2.55 0.36
N GLU A 68 8.36 1.76 -0.23
CA GLU A 68 8.13 1.64 -1.67
C GLU A 68 7.01 2.57 -2.19
N ILE A 69 6.24 3.18 -1.29
CA ILE A 69 5.14 4.07 -1.65
C ILE A 69 5.61 5.53 -1.68
N THR A 70 5.31 6.23 -2.77
CA THR A 70 5.47 7.68 -2.85
C THR A 70 4.13 8.37 -2.54
N ILE A 71 4.15 9.22 -1.53
CA ILE A 71 3.05 10.11 -1.15
C ILE A 71 3.22 11.41 -1.94
N LYS A 72 2.29 11.67 -2.86
CA LYS A 72 2.18 12.97 -3.54
C LYS A 72 1.12 13.80 -2.86
N VAL A 73 1.46 15.03 -2.49
CA VAL A 73 0.57 15.97 -1.80
C VAL A 73 0.40 17.22 -2.65
N GLU A 74 -0.84 17.59 -2.90
CA GLU A 74 -1.22 18.80 -3.65
C GLU A 74 -2.23 19.60 -2.83
N PRO A 75 -2.23 20.94 -2.89
CA PRO A 75 -3.31 21.74 -2.33
C PRO A 75 -4.66 21.29 -2.91
N ALA A 76 -5.63 21.01 -2.06
CA ALA A 76 -6.93 20.50 -2.51
C ALA A 76 -7.65 21.54 -3.39
N ASP A 77 -8.16 21.10 -4.54
CA ASP A 77 -8.97 21.95 -5.41
C ASP A 77 -10.38 22.09 -4.83
N PRO A 78 -10.83 23.31 -4.45
CA PRO A 78 -12.18 23.52 -3.91
C PRO A 78 -13.30 23.18 -4.91
N ALA A 79 -13.00 23.05 -6.20
CA ALA A 79 -13.96 22.65 -7.23
C ALA A 79 -13.99 21.13 -7.48
N ALA A 80 -13.05 20.36 -6.93
CA ALA A 80 -12.99 18.91 -7.11
C ALA A 80 -14.09 18.18 -6.32
N LEU A 81 -14.44 16.98 -6.79
CA LEU A 81 -15.34 16.09 -6.07
C LEU A 81 -14.71 15.70 -4.71
N PRO A 82 -15.53 15.57 -3.66
CA PRO A 82 -15.05 15.22 -2.33
C PRO A 82 -14.33 13.87 -2.36
N ARG A 83 -13.08 13.85 -1.89
CA ARG A 83 -12.28 12.63 -1.76
C ARG A 83 -12.53 11.95 -0.41
N PRO A 84 -12.44 10.61 -0.34
CA PRO A 84 -12.49 9.91 0.93
C PRO A 84 -11.32 10.35 1.82
N ARG A 85 -11.54 10.37 3.13
CA ARG A 85 -10.45 10.59 4.08
C ARG A 85 -9.67 9.29 4.27
N PHE A 86 -8.38 9.40 4.48
CA PHE A 86 -7.58 8.25 4.88
C PHE A 86 -7.97 7.84 6.31
N GLY A 87 -8.29 6.57 6.50
CA GLY A 87 -8.77 6.01 7.76
C GLY A 87 -8.42 4.53 7.92
N PRO A 88 -8.84 3.88 9.02
CA PRO A 88 -8.50 2.50 9.32
C PRO A 88 -8.86 1.52 8.19
N ASP A 89 -10.04 1.66 7.59
CA ASP A 89 -10.46 0.79 6.48
C ASP A 89 -9.57 0.95 5.24
N ALA A 90 -9.15 2.19 4.94
CA ALA A 90 -8.22 2.46 3.84
C ALA A 90 -6.83 1.87 4.11
N LEU A 91 -6.40 1.87 5.37
CA LEU A 91 -5.14 1.24 5.79
C LEU A 91 -5.21 -0.28 5.66
N ILE A 92 -6.30 -0.90 6.13
CA ILE A 92 -6.50 -2.35 6.02
C ILE A 92 -6.52 -2.78 4.55
N SER A 93 -7.26 -2.06 3.70
CA SER A 93 -7.26 -2.30 2.26
C SER A 93 -5.85 -2.20 1.71
N LEU A 94 -5.15 -1.08 1.95
CA LEU A 94 -3.79 -0.86 1.45
C LEU A 94 -2.83 -1.98 1.86
N THR A 95 -2.90 -2.47 3.10
CA THR A 95 -2.09 -3.60 3.56
C THR A 95 -2.39 -4.86 2.76
N GLY A 96 -3.66 -5.22 2.60
CA GLY A 96 -4.06 -6.38 1.79
C GLY A 96 -3.58 -6.26 0.35
N ASP A 97 -3.76 -5.09 -0.28
CA ASP A 97 -3.33 -4.88 -1.67
C ASP A 97 -1.79 -4.97 -1.83
N LEU A 98 -1.02 -4.57 -0.80
CA LEU A 98 0.44 -4.72 -0.80
C LEU A 98 0.87 -6.18 -0.60
N ASP A 99 0.23 -6.89 0.32
CA ASP A 99 0.47 -8.32 0.56
C ASP A 99 0.14 -9.14 -0.70
N ASP A 100 -0.97 -8.83 -1.36
CA ASP A 100 -1.40 -9.46 -2.61
C ASP A 100 -0.38 -9.19 -3.74
N ALA A 101 0.06 -7.93 -3.88
CA ALA A 101 1.07 -7.56 -4.85
C ALA A 101 2.44 -8.24 -4.61
N GLU A 102 2.86 -8.38 -3.35
CA GLU A 102 4.07 -9.12 -2.99
C GLU A 102 3.95 -10.60 -3.38
N LEU A 103 2.80 -11.21 -3.06
CA LEU A 103 2.51 -12.59 -3.38
C LEU A 103 2.51 -12.85 -4.89
N GLU A 104 1.88 -11.98 -5.67
CA GLU A 104 1.87 -12.06 -7.14
C GLU A 104 3.26 -11.85 -7.73
N ALA A 105 4.07 -10.93 -7.19
CA ALA A 105 5.46 -10.73 -7.62
C ALA A 105 6.33 -11.96 -7.35
N ALA A 106 6.05 -12.71 -6.28
CA ALA A 106 6.68 -13.99 -5.98
C ALA A 106 6.16 -15.16 -6.85
N GLY A 107 5.17 -14.92 -7.72
CA GLY A 107 4.55 -15.92 -8.58
C GLY A 107 3.37 -16.68 -7.94
N GLY A 108 2.88 -16.20 -6.81
CA GLY A 108 1.65 -16.64 -6.16
C GLY A 108 0.40 -15.96 -6.74
N CYS A 109 -0.73 -16.08 -6.04
CA CYS A 109 -1.99 -15.44 -6.40
C CYS A 109 -2.57 -14.67 -5.21
N GLY A 110 -2.56 -13.34 -5.29
CA GLY A 110 -3.15 -12.43 -4.29
C GLY A 110 -4.61 -12.74 -4.00
N ASP A 111 -5.44 -12.90 -5.03
CA ASP A 111 -6.89 -13.13 -4.89
C ASP A 111 -7.29 -14.31 -3.97
N CYS A 112 -6.49 -15.38 -3.93
CA CYS A 112 -6.76 -16.54 -3.07
C CYS A 112 -5.65 -16.86 -2.07
N GLY A 113 -4.65 -16.00 -1.93
CA GLY A 113 -3.57 -16.11 -0.95
C GLY A 113 -2.67 -17.34 -1.11
N LEU A 114 -2.55 -17.90 -2.31
CA LEU A 114 -1.70 -19.08 -2.55
C LEU A 114 -0.30 -18.67 -3.00
N GLU A 115 0.72 -19.18 -2.31
CA GLU A 115 2.13 -19.03 -2.72
C GLU A 115 2.41 -19.82 -4.01
N ALA A 116 3.47 -19.44 -4.73
CA ALA A 116 3.85 -20.06 -5.99
C ALA A 116 4.06 -21.58 -5.89
N ASP A 117 4.60 -22.06 -4.77
CA ASP A 117 4.83 -23.48 -4.50
C ASP A 117 3.57 -24.23 -4.04
N GLN A 118 2.48 -23.51 -3.74
CA GLN A 118 1.18 -24.07 -3.40
C GLN A 118 0.23 -24.12 -4.61
N MET A 119 0.59 -23.43 -5.69
CA MET A 119 -0.12 -23.48 -6.98
C MET A 119 0.11 -24.81 -7.69
N CYS A 120 -0.77 -25.17 -8.63
CA CYS A 120 -0.63 -26.44 -9.32
C CYS A 120 0.66 -26.46 -10.18
N ALA A 121 1.59 -27.34 -9.85
CA ALA A 121 2.85 -27.49 -10.59
C ALA A 121 2.69 -27.87 -12.08
N ALA A 122 1.53 -28.38 -12.50
CA ALA A 122 1.29 -28.80 -13.88
C ALA A 122 0.76 -27.69 -14.79
N CYS A 123 -0.07 -26.78 -14.26
CA CYS A 123 -0.74 -25.74 -15.05
C CYS A 123 -0.51 -24.31 -14.54
N GLY A 124 0.10 -24.15 -13.36
CA GLY A 124 0.31 -22.84 -12.74
C GLY A 124 -0.98 -22.15 -12.30
N LEU A 125 -2.11 -22.87 -12.21
CA LEU A 125 -3.38 -22.28 -11.80
C LEU A 125 -3.60 -22.43 -10.29
N CYS A 126 -4.35 -21.48 -9.70
CA CYS A 126 -4.73 -21.40 -8.28
C CYS A 126 -6.26 -21.63 -8.07
N ASN A 127 -6.74 -21.66 -6.82
CA ASN A 127 -8.14 -21.92 -6.48
C ASN A 127 -9.18 -21.02 -7.19
N CYS A 128 -8.78 -19.84 -7.66
CA CYS A 128 -9.63 -18.92 -8.43
C CYS A 128 -10.11 -19.54 -9.74
N ASP A 129 -9.31 -20.42 -10.34
CA ASP A 129 -9.67 -21.20 -11.51
C ASP A 129 -10.10 -22.60 -11.07
N ARG A 130 -11.30 -23.02 -11.47
CA ARG A 130 -11.77 -24.38 -11.19
C ARG A 130 -10.97 -25.40 -12.00
N HIS A 131 -10.02 -26.06 -11.34
CA HIS A 131 -9.16 -27.08 -11.94
C HIS A 131 -9.07 -28.36 -11.08
N ASP A 132 -10.21 -28.83 -10.58
CA ASP A 132 -10.36 -29.95 -9.63
C ASP A 132 -9.61 -31.24 -10.02
N SER A 133 -9.23 -31.41 -11.29
CA SER A 133 -8.45 -32.54 -11.81
C SER A 133 -6.93 -32.44 -11.63
N CYS A 134 -6.41 -31.30 -11.17
CA CYS A 134 -4.99 -31.05 -11.04
C CYS A 134 -4.44 -31.51 -9.69
N THR A 135 -3.29 -32.19 -9.72
CA THR A 135 -2.57 -32.56 -8.49
C THR A 135 -1.80 -31.35 -7.97
N ARG A 136 -2.09 -30.92 -6.74
CA ARG A 136 -1.28 -29.93 -6.05
C ARG A 136 -0.10 -30.59 -5.34
N PRO A 137 1.03 -29.91 -5.21
CA PRO A 137 2.09 -30.38 -4.33
C PRO A 137 1.53 -30.58 -2.91
N PRO A 138 1.98 -31.61 -2.17
CA PRO A 138 1.61 -31.75 -0.77
C PRO A 138 2.02 -30.48 -0.04
N ALA A 139 1.17 -29.95 0.84
CA ALA A 139 1.48 -28.76 1.62
C ALA A 139 2.84 -28.96 2.30
N THR A 140 3.84 -28.21 1.86
CA THR A 140 5.17 -28.24 2.46
C THR A 140 5.02 -27.56 3.81
N SER A 141 4.88 -28.34 4.87
CA SER A 141 4.96 -27.84 6.24
C SER A 141 6.37 -27.30 6.43
N ALA A 142 6.60 -26.02 6.08
CA ALA A 142 7.82 -25.32 6.42
C ALA A 142 7.88 -25.27 7.94
N THR A 143 8.69 -26.16 8.51
CA THR A 143 9.10 -26.08 9.90
C THR A 143 9.93 -24.80 10.02
N PRO A 144 9.55 -23.81 10.84
CA PRO A 144 10.41 -22.67 11.09
C PRO A 144 11.69 -23.18 11.78
N GLN A 145 12.86 -22.87 11.20
CA GLN A 145 14.16 -22.99 11.87
C GLN A 145 14.48 -21.71 12.63
#